data_AF-A0A2M9E3Z6-F1
#
_entry.id   AF-A0A2M9E3Z6-F1
#
_cell.length_a   1.000
_cell.length_b   1.000
_cell.length_c   1.000
_cell.angle_alpha   90.00
_cell.angle_beta   90.00
_cell.angle_gamma   90.00
#
_symmetry.space_group_name_H-M   'P 1'
#
loop_
_entity.id
_entity.type
_entity.pdbx_description
1 polymer ?
#
loop_
_entity_poly.entity_id
_entity_poly.type
_entity_poly.pdbx_seq_one_letter_code
_entity_poly.pdbx_strand_id
1 'polypeptide(L)'
;MRWGTIVALMLGTLLLAGCATAGKKTSELERMQYMYSAAIRWGDFEGAWNLVDPELREAHPMSELEFQRYEQIQISGYRELATQPGESTAAREIQIGVINRHTMAERTVRYTEQWRYDAEAGRWWLAGGLPDFWAGE
;
A
#
# COMPACT_ATOMS: atom_id res chain seq x y z
N MET A 1 -32.98 13.53 -37.67
CA MET A 1 -32.69 12.17 -37.15
C MET A 1 -31.21 11.76 -37.14
N ARG A 2 -30.24 12.57 -37.62
CA ARG A 2 -28.80 12.21 -37.60
C ARG A 2 -28.02 12.74 -36.39
N TRP A 3 -28.60 13.67 -35.63
CA TRP A 3 -27.94 14.29 -34.45
C TRP A 3 -28.09 13.42 -33.18
N GLY A 4 -29.26 12.78 -33.00
CA GLY A 4 -29.52 11.90 -31.85
C GLY A 4 -28.66 10.64 -31.84
N THR A 5 -28.35 10.09 -33.02
CA THR A 5 -27.44 8.94 -33.17
C THR A 5 -25.98 9.30 -32.89
N ILE A 6 -25.53 10.50 -33.26
CA ILE A 6 -24.17 10.99 -32.98
C ILE A 6 -23.98 11.26 -31.47
N VAL A 7 -24.99 11.85 -30.82
CA VAL A 7 -24.97 12.07 -29.36
C VAL A 7 -25.02 10.75 -28.61
N ALA A 8 -25.83 9.78 -29.05
CA ALA A 8 -25.88 8.45 -28.45
C ALA A 8 -24.56 7.67 -28.62
N LEU A 9 -23.86 7.83 -29.75
CA LEU A 9 -22.56 7.20 -29.97
C LEU A 9 -21.44 7.84 -29.12
N MET A 10 -21.43 9.17 -28.96
CA MET A 10 -20.46 9.87 -28.11
C MET A 10 -20.69 9.60 -26.61
N LEU A 11 -21.93 9.43 -26.18
CA LEU A 11 -22.24 9.09 -24.78
C LEU A 11 -21.81 7.64 -24.45
N GLY A 12 -21.91 6.73 -25.42
CA GLY A 12 -21.46 5.34 -25.27
C GLY A 12 -19.93 5.20 -25.13
N THR A 13 -19.14 6.03 -25.82
CA THR A 13 -17.66 5.97 -25.73
C THR A 13 -17.11 6.53 -24.41
N LEU A 14 -17.77 7.52 -23.82
CA LEU A 14 -17.38 8.09 -22.52
C LEU A 14 -17.55 7.10 -21.35
N LEU A 15 -18.60 6.28 -21.37
CA LEU A 15 -18.85 5.29 -20.32
C LEU A 15 -17.82 4.14 -20.33
N LEU A 16 -17.30 3.77 -21.50
CA LEU A 16 -16.29 2.72 -21.63
C LEU A 16 -14.91 3.17 -21.15
N ALA A 17 -14.56 4.44 -21.34
CA ALA A 17 -13.29 5.01 -20.88
C ALA A 17 -13.17 5.05 -19.35
N GLY A 18 -14.27 5.28 -18.64
CA GLY A 18 -14.32 5.27 -17.17
C GLY A 18 -14.01 3.89 -16.58
N CYS A 19 -14.66 2.84 -17.08
CA CYS A 19 -14.45 1.48 -16.60
C CYS A 19 -13.02 0.96 -16.83
N ALA A 20 -12.44 1.26 -18.00
CA ALA A 20 -11.07 0.83 -18.31
C ALA A 20 -10.03 1.48 -17.38
N THR A 21 -10.26 2.74 -16.98
CA THR A 21 -9.36 3.47 -16.08
C THR A 21 -9.48 2.95 -14.65
N ALA A 22 -10.70 2.69 -14.18
CA ALA A 22 -10.94 2.09 -12.86
C ALA A 22 -10.24 0.72 -12.73
N GLY A 23 -10.36 -0.15 -13.75
CA GLY A 23 -9.69 -1.45 -13.75
C GLY A 23 -8.16 -1.35 -13.65
N LYS A 24 -7.54 -0.40 -14.37
CA LYS A 24 -6.10 -0.17 -14.29
C LYS A 24 -5.65 0.25 -12.89
N LYS A 25 -6.39 1.17 -12.24
CA LYS A 25 -6.07 1.61 -10.88
C LYS A 25 -6.13 0.45 -9.89
N THR A 26 -7.15 -0.40 -9.98
CA THR A 26 -7.29 -1.57 -9.10
C THR A 26 -6.14 -2.55 -9.27
N SER A 27 -5.78 -2.92 -10.51
CA SER A 27 -4.64 -3.83 -10.75
C SER A 27 -3.30 -3.24 -10.31
N GLU A 28 -3.13 -1.91 -10.40
CA GLU A 28 -1.95 -1.24 -9.87
C GLU A 28 -1.90 -1.33 -8.34
N LEU A 29 -3.03 -1.06 -7.67
CA LEU A 29 -3.13 -1.17 -6.21
C LEU A 29 -2.77 -2.57 -5.73
N GLU A 30 -3.33 -3.61 -6.35
CA GLU A 30 -3.04 -5.02 -6.03
C GLU A 30 -1.54 -5.33 -6.18
N ARG A 31 -0.90 -4.79 -7.24
CA ARG A 31 0.54 -4.93 -7.46
C ARG A 31 1.36 -4.23 -6.38
N MET A 32 1.03 -3.01 -5.99
CA MET A 32 1.74 -2.27 -4.92
C MET A 32 1.56 -2.94 -3.57
N GLN A 33 0.35 -3.36 -3.27
CA GLN A 33 0.02 -4.14 -2.09
C GLN A 33 0.77 -5.47 -2.03
N TYR A 34 0.92 -6.17 -3.16
CA TYR A 34 1.74 -7.37 -3.25
C TYR A 34 3.21 -7.07 -2.98
N MET A 35 3.79 -6.07 -3.66
CA MET A 35 5.19 -5.67 -3.49
C MET A 35 5.49 -5.30 -2.03
N TYR A 36 4.63 -4.49 -1.41
CA TYR A 36 4.79 -4.12 0.00
C TYR A 36 4.69 -5.34 0.92
N SER A 37 3.69 -6.21 0.71
CA SER A 37 3.55 -7.43 1.52
C SER A 37 4.73 -8.39 1.35
N ALA A 38 5.37 -8.43 0.18
CA ALA A 38 6.56 -9.23 -0.06
C ALA A 38 7.77 -8.63 0.67
N ALA A 39 7.98 -7.33 0.54
CA ALA A 39 9.05 -6.60 1.21
C ALA A 39 8.98 -6.80 2.74
N ILE A 40 7.79 -6.59 3.34
CA ILE A 40 7.60 -6.83 4.79
C ILE A 40 7.88 -8.30 5.15
N ARG A 41 7.30 -9.27 4.44
CA ARG A 41 7.51 -10.71 4.76
C ARG A 41 8.98 -11.12 4.73
N TRP A 42 9.76 -10.55 3.83
CA TRP A 42 11.18 -10.87 3.68
C TRP A 42 12.11 -9.95 4.50
N GLY A 43 11.55 -9.01 5.27
CA GLY A 43 12.34 -8.08 6.08
C GLY A 43 13.07 -7.00 5.26
N ASP A 44 12.67 -6.77 4.01
CA ASP A 44 13.18 -5.69 3.16
C ASP A 44 12.49 -4.37 3.50
N PHE A 45 12.84 -3.79 4.66
CA PHE A 45 12.20 -2.57 5.15
C PHE A 45 12.61 -1.32 4.36
N GLU A 46 13.81 -1.29 3.77
CA GLU A 46 14.20 -0.24 2.83
C GLU A 46 13.37 -0.31 1.55
N GLY A 47 13.16 -1.51 0.99
CA GLY A 47 12.27 -1.73 -0.15
C GLY A 47 10.83 -1.35 0.16
N ALA A 48 10.33 -1.70 1.35
CA ALA A 48 9.02 -1.27 1.83
C ALA A 48 8.92 0.25 1.97
N TRP A 49 9.97 0.90 2.50
CA TRP A 49 10.05 2.36 2.62
C TRP A 49 9.97 3.03 1.25
N ASN A 50 10.61 2.47 0.21
CA ASN A 50 10.53 3.02 -1.15
C ASN A 50 9.11 3.02 -1.78
N LEU A 51 8.15 2.33 -1.16
CA LEU A 51 6.73 2.35 -1.56
C LEU A 51 5.91 3.38 -0.79
N VAL A 52 6.50 4.02 0.22
CA VAL A 52 5.89 5.11 0.99
C VAL A 52 5.85 6.37 0.13
N ASP A 53 4.75 7.12 0.30
CA ASP A 53 4.50 8.39 -0.36
C ASP A 53 5.75 9.30 -0.32
N PRO A 54 6.23 9.78 -1.48
CA PRO A 54 7.43 10.62 -1.52
C PRO A 54 7.33 11.86 -0.63
N GLU A 55 6.16 12.49 -0.52
CA GLU A 55 5.99 13.66 0.35
C GLU A 55 6.18 13.29 1.82
N LEU A 56 5.72 12.11 2.22
CA LEU A 56 5.91 11.61 3.58
C LEU A 56 7.38 11.27 3.85
N ARG A 57 8.08 10.69 2.87
CA ARG A 57 9.51 10.37 2.99
C ARG A 57 10.38 11.62 3.06
N GLU A 58 10.01 12.68 2.35
CA GLU A 58 10.72 13.97 2.40
C GLU A 58 10.47 14.69 3.73
N ALA A 59 9.24 14.67 4.23
CA ALA A 59 8.88 15.28 5.51
C ALA A 59 9.46 14.51 6.71
N HIS A 60 9.53 13.19 6.62
CA HIS A 60 10.00 12.30 7.68
C HIS A 60 10.97 11.25 7.11
N PRO A 61 12.19 11.64 6.74
CA PRO A 61 13.16 10.71 6.20
C PRO A 61 13.59 9.70 7.26
N MET A 62 13.55 8.42 6.89
CA MET A 62 14.12 7.35 7.70
C MET A 62 15.63 7.51 7.81
N SER A 63 16.12 7.55 9.04
CA SER A 63 17.54 7.49 9.36
C SER A 63 18.06 6.05 9.33
N GLU A 64 19.37 5.91 9.21
CA GLU A 64 20.05 4.61 9.30
C GLU A 64 19.75 3.90 10.63
N LEU A 65 19.70 4.65 11.74
CA LEU A 65 19.37 4.12 13.06
C LEU A 65 17.95 3.54 13.09
N GLU A 66 16.98 4.19 12.45
CA GLU A 66 15.61 3.66 12.38
C GLU A 66 15.53 2.39 11.54
N PHE A 67 16.29 2.27 10.45
CA PHE A 67 16.39 1.02 9.69
C PHE A 67 17.04 -0.10 10.51
N GLN A 68 18.12 0.19 11.25
CA GLN A 68 18.78 -0.78 12.12
C GLN A 68 17.85 -1.35 13.21
N ARG A 69 16.85 -0.58 13.68
CA ARG A 69 15.85 -1.12 14.62
C ARG A 69 15.08 -2.28 14.00
N TYR A 70 14.70 -2.18 12.73
CA TYR A 70 13.99 -3.26 12.03
C TYR A 70 14.84 -4.54 11.90
N GLU A 71 16.17 -4.46 11.92
CA GLU A 71 17.04 -5.65 11.92
C GLU A 71 16.94 -6.48 13.22
N GLN A 72 16.41 -5.90 14.30
CA GLN A 72 16.26 -6.56 15.59
C GLN A 72 15.06 -7.51 15.65
N ILE A 73 14.23 -7.52 14.61
CA ILE A 73 13.03 -8.35 14.52
C ILE A 73 13.11 -9.33 13.36
N GLN A 74 12.29 -10.37 13.42
CA GLN A 74 12.04 -11.28 12.30
C GLN A 74 10.53 -11.35 12.08
N ILE A 75 10.12 -11.27 10.81
CA ILE A 75 8.72 -11.46 10.45
C ILE A 75 8.41 -12.96 10.39
N SER A 76 7.45 -13.40 11.22
CA SER A 76 6.99 -14.79 11.27
C SER A 76 5.72 -15.02 10.47
N GLY A 77 4.97 -13.96 10.16
CA GLY A 77 3.75 -14.06 9.37
C GLY A 77 3.23 -12.72 8.89
N TYR A 78 2.38 -12.78 7.86
CA TYR A 78 1.66 -11.63 7.34
C TYR A 78 0.31 -12.12 6.79
N ARG A 79 -0.78 -11.62 7.38
CA ARG A 79 -2.15 -12.02 7.06
C ARG A 79 -2.98 -10.78 6.77
N GLU A 80 -3.65 -10.78 5.62
CA GLU A 80 -4.69 -9.80 5.31
C GLU A 80 -5.96 -10.11 6.12
N LEU A 81 -6.56 -9.09 6.72
CA LEU A 81 -7.75 -9.20 7.55
C LEU A 81 -8.97 -8.59 6.87
N ALA A 82 -8.81 -7.41 6.27
CA ALA A 82 -9.87 -6.70 5.58
C ALA A 82 -9.28 -5.76 4.52
N THR A 83 -10.04 -5.55 3.44
CA THR A 83 -9.68 -4.62 2.37
C THR A 83 -10.85 -3.67 2.14
N GLN A 84 -10.54 -2.38 2.04
CA GLN A 84 -11.48 -1.30 1.80
C GLN A 84 -11.02 -0.56 0.52
N PRO A 85 -11.53 -0.96 -0.65
CA PRO A 85 -11.15 -0.33 -1.91
C PRO A 85 -11.79 1.06 -2.03
N GLY A 86 -11.16 1.92 -2.83
CA GLY A 86 -11.73 3.20 -3.23
C GLY A 86 -11.05 3.72 -4.50
N GLU A 87 -11.56 4.84 -5.03
CA GLU A 87 -11.13 5.33 -6.35
C GLU A 87 -9.76 6.02 -6.33
N SER A 88 -9.50 6.80 -5.28
CA SER A 88 -8.25 7.56 -5.07
C SER A 88 -7.59 7.26 -3.73
N THR A 89 -8.30 6.59 -2.83
CA THR A 89 -7.79 6.12 -1.54
C THR A 89 -8.27 4.69 -1.33
N ALA A 90 -7.44 3.86 -0.72
CA ALA A 90 -7.82 2.51 -0.30
C ALA A 90 -7.18 2.20 1.05
N ALA A 91 -7.75 1.27 1.80
CA ALA A 91 -7.15 0.78 3.03
C ALA A 91 -7.10 -0.75 3.06
N ARG A 92 -6.08 -1.30 3.72
CA ARG A 92 -5.96 -2.72 3.98
C ARG A 92 -5.51 -2.97 5.40
N GLU A 93 -6.32 -3.69 6.15
CA GLU A 93 -5.99 -4.14 7.50
C GLU A 93 -5.24 -5.45 7.44
N ILE A 94 -4.11 -5.50 8.14
CA ILE A 94 -3.25 -6.66 8.19
C ILE A 94 -2.86 -7.00 9.63
N GLN A 95 -2.48 -8.26 9.82
CA GLN A 95 -1.82 -8.75 11.01
C GLN A 95 -0.44 -9.29 10.63
N ILE A 96 0.58 -8.83 11.34
CA ILE A 96 1.97 -9.21 11.15
C ILE A 96 2.42 -10.00 12.38
N GLY A 97 2.98 -11.19 12.17
CA GLY A 97 3.69 -11.93 13.21
C GLY A 97 5.12 -11.43 13.30
N VAL A 98 5.59 -11.12 14.50
CA VAL A 98 6.91 -10.53 14.75
C VAL A 98 7.59 -11.28 15.88
N ILE A 99 8.82 -11.71 15.64
CA ILE A 99 9.70 -12.34 16.62
C ILE A 99 10.79 -11.33 16.96
N ASN A 100 10.97 -11.02 18.25
CA ASN A 100 12.13 -10.29 18.72
C ASN A 100 13.35 -11.23 18.67
N ARG A 101 14.40 -10.87 17.92
CA ARG A 101 15.56 -11.74 17.69
C ARG A 101 16.43 -11.94 18.94
N HIS A 102 16.32 -11.04 19.92
CA HIS A 102 17.09 -11.11 21.16
C HIS A 102 16.42 -11.99 22.22
N THR A 103 15.10 -11.90 22.35
CA THR A 103 14.33 -12.62 23.39
C THR A 103 13.64 -13.89 22.86
N MET A 104 13.56 -14.04 21.54
CA MET A 104 12.77 -15.06 20.85
C MET A 104 11.27 -15.02 21.18
N ALA A 105 10.79 -13.93 21.78
CA ALA A 105 9.38 -13.72 22.03
C ALA A 105 8.65 -13.40 20.72
N GLU A 106 7.54 -14.10 20.45
CA GLU A 106 6.66 -13.84 19.32
C GLU A 106 5.43 -13.05 19.77
N ARG A 107 5.01 -12.09 18.94
CA ARG A 107 3.76 -11.35 19.09
C ARG A 107 3.13 -11.06 17.74
N THR A 108 1.90 -10.58 17.77
CA THR A 108 1.22 -10.07 16.56
C THR A 108 0.98 -8.59 16.65
N VAL A 109 1.10 -7.91 15.51
CA VAL A 109 0.88 -6.46 15.35
C VAL A 109 -0.17 -6.25 14.29
N ARG A 110 -1.19 -5.45 14.60
CA ARG A 110 -2.13 -4.97 13.58
C ARG A 110 -1.59 -3.69 12.96
N TYR A 111 -1.69 -3.60 11.64
CA TYR A 111 -1.33 -2.41 10.89
C TYR A 111 -2.42 -2.14 9.85
N THR A 112 -2.72 -0.86 9.62
CA THR A 112 -3.62 -0.43 8.55
C THR A 112 -2.81 0.26 7.48
N GLU A 113 -2.65 -0.39 6.35
CA GLU A 113 -2.08 0.23 5.17
C GLU A 113 -3.09 1.22 4.62
N GLN A 114 -2.68 2.48 4.50
CA GLN A 114 -3.46 3.52 3.83
C GLN A 114 -2.78 3.83 2.50
N TRP A 115 -3.52 3.68 1.41
CA TRP A 115 -3.03 3.85 0.06
C TRP A 115 -3.66 5.07 -0.58
N ARG A 116 -2.85 5.87 -1.27
CA ARG A 116 -3.28 7.04 -2.06
C ARG A 116 -2.87 6.86 -3.51
N TYR A 117 -3.81 7.05 -4.42
CA TYR A 117 -3.50 7.07 -5.85
C TYR A 117 -2.95 8.43 -6.25
N ASP A 118 -1.82 8.42 -6.92
CA ASP A 118 -1.23 9.55 -7.60
C ASP A 118 -1.58 9.46 -9.09
N ALA A 119 -2.42 10.37 -9.56
CA ALA A 119 -2.87 10.40 -10.94
C ALA A 119 -1.78 10.88 -11.92
N GLU A 120 -0.82 11.68 -11.44
CA GLU A 120 0.30 12.16 -12.25
C GLU A 120 1.35 11.06 -12.43
N ALA A 121 1.69 10.37 -11.34
CA ALA A 121 2.61 9.23 -11.40
C ALA A 121 1.94 7.94 -11.92
N GLY A 122 0.60 7.89 -11.93
CA GLY A 122 -0.17 6.72 -12.33
C GLY A 122 -0.01 5.52 -11.40
N ARG A 123 0.27 5.75 -10.11
CA ARG A 123 0.68 4.74 -9.12
C ARG A 123 0.02 4.96 -7.76
N TRP A 124 -0.18 3.89 -6.99
CA TRP A 124 -0.52 3.95 -5.58
C TRP A 124 0.72 4.05 -4.68
N TRP A 125 0.65 4.92 -3.68
CA TRP A 125 1.66 5.08 -2.64
C TRP A 125 1.09 4.72 -1.26
N LEU A 126 1.94 4.20 -0.38
CA LEU A 126 1.58 3.98 1.02
C LEU A 126 1.68 5.31 1.78
N ALA A 127 0.54 5.82 2.25
CA ALA A 127 0.42 7.10 2.95
C ALA A 127 0.68 7.00 4.47
N GLY A 128 0.80 5.78 5.01
CA GLY A 128 0.89 5.53 6.46
C GLY A 128 2.29 5.21 7.01
N GLY A 129 3.35 5.30 6.20
CA GLY A 129 4.71 4.91 6.60
C GLY A 129 4.86 3.41 6.86
N LEU A 130 5.92 3.00 7.58
CA LEU A 130 6.11 1.61 8.00
C LEU A 130 5.38 1.31 9.33
N PRO A 131 5.03 0.04 9.62
CA PRO A 131 4.50 -0.34 10.92
C PRO A 131 5.52 -0.08 12.03
N ASP A 132 5.03 0.42 13.17
CA ASP A 132 5.78 0.48 14.42
C ASP A 132 5.70 -0.89 15.14
N PHE A 133 6.82 -1.60 15.18
CA PHE A 133 6.95 -2.88 15.87
C PHE A 133 7.46 -2.75 17.30
N TRP A 134 7.35 -1.59 17.94
CA TRP A 134 7.75 -1.38 19.33
C TRP A 134 6.67 -0.70 20.17
N ALA A 135 5.56 -0.27 19.56
CA ALA A 135 4.43 0.27 20.31
C ALA A 135 3.95 -0.69 21.42
N GLY A 136 4.11 -0.28 22.68
CA GLY A 136 3.71 -1.02 23.88
C GLY A 136 4.80 -1.84 24.56
N GLU A 137 6.04 -1.84 24.07
CA GLU A 137 7.26 -2.15 24.84
C GLU A 137 7.79 -0.89 25.55
#